data_AF-A0A1V0B1E1-F1
#
_entry.id   AF-A0A1V0B1E1-F1
#
_cell.length_a   1.000
_cell.length_b   1.000
_cell.length_c   1.000
_cell.angle_alpha   90.00
_cell.angle_beta   90.00
_cell.angle_gamma   90.00
#
_symmetry.space_group_name_H-M   'P 1'
#
loop_
_entity.id
_entity.type
_entity.pdbx_description
1 polymer ?
#
loop_
_entity_poly.entity_id
_entity_poly.type
_entity_poly.pdbx_seq_one_letter_code
_entity_poly.pdbx_strand_id
1 'polypeptide(L)'
;MAPVSPESQRIARVYGQLRQALEAADWEAVAEADLAVRELLQSLPDEAELEPASGQLRQRLQRLHAHGVKACAAECERLRQVLQRHIEYGEGRSAYLQTESLGGDGL
;
A
#
# COMPACT_ATOMS: atom_id res chain seq x y z
N MET A 1 33.77 -5.14 12.22
CA MET A 1 32.30 -5.27 12.03
C MET A 1 31.89 -6.60 12.62
N ALA A 2 31.04 -6.61 13.65
CA ALA A 2 30.48 -7.86 14.16
C ALA A 2 29.64 -8.53 13.05
N PRO A 3 29.61 -9.87 12.98
CA PRO A 3 28.80 -10.57 11.98
C PRO A 3 27.33 -10.19 12.14
N VAL A 4 26.67 -9.88 11.02
CA VAL A 4 25.23 -9.55 11.01
C VAL A 4 24.45 -10.81 11.31
N SER A 5 23.65 -10.80 12.38
CA SER A 5 22.87 -11.97 12.80
C SER A 5 21.92 -12.43 11.67
N PRO A 6 21.58 -13.73 11.61
CA PRO A 6 20.61 -14.25 10.64
C PRO A 6 19.27 -13.51 10.70
N GLU A 7 18.81 -13.12 11.90
CA GLU A 7 17.58 -12.35 12.12
C GLU A 7 17.69 -10.97 11.48
N SER A 8 18.80 -10.26 11.71
CA SER A 8 19.06 -8.96 11.09
C SER A 8 19.02 -9.02 9.56
N GLN A 9 19.57 -10.07 8.95
CA GLN A 9 19.53 -10.25 7.49
C GLN A 9 18.10 -10.50 6.98
N ARG A 10 17.34 -11.35 7.68
CA ARG A 10 15.94 -11.62 7.33
C ARG A 10 15.07 -10.37 7.45
N ILE A 11 15.22 -9.61 8.54
CA ILE A 11 14.50 -8.34 8.74
C ILE A 11 14.87 -7.31 7.67
N ALA A 12 16.16 -7.17 7.36
CA ALA A 12 16.62 -6.22 6.34
C ALA A 12 16.09 -6.56 4.94
N ARG A 13 16.00 -7.85 4.59
CA ARG A 13 15.42 -8.30 3.32
C ARG A 13 13.95 -7.88 3.18
N VAL A 14 13.13 -8.22 4.18
CA VAL A 14 11.69 -7.89 4.16
C VAL A 14 11.48 -6.37 4.20
N TYR A 15 12.30 -5.64 4.96
CA TYR A 15 12.30 -4.18 4.94
C TYR A 15 12.57 -3.62 3.55
N GLY A 16 13.57 -4.15 2.85
CA GLY A 16 13.90 -3.74 1.48
C GLY A 16 12.75 -4.00 0.50
N GLN A 17 12.13 -5.18 0.57
CA GLN A 17 10.97 -5.53 -0.27
C GLN A 17 9.80 -4.58 -0.07
N LEU A 18 9.39 -4.35 1.19
CA LEU A 18 8.29 -3.43 1.49
C LEU A 18 8.61 -1.99 1.07
N ARG A 19 9.84 -1.53 1.32
CA ARG A 19 10.25 -0.18 0.94
C ARG A 19 10.19 0.02 -0.58
N GLN A 20 10.75 -0.93 -1.33
CA GLN A 20 10.75 -0.86 -2.79
C GLN A 20 9.33 -0.88 -3.36
N ALA A 21 8.46 -1.75 -2.84
CA ALA A 21 7.06 -1.84 -3.28
C ALA A 21 6.30 -0.52 -3.03
N LEU A 22 6.49 0.08 -1.85
CA LEU A 22 5.89 1.37 -1.51
C LEU A 22 6.45 2.53 -2.37
N GLU A 23 7.76 2.57 -2.60
CA GLU A 23 8.39 3.60 -3.46
C GLU A 23 7.92 3.49 -4.92
N ALA A 24 7.68 2.28 -5.41
CA ALA A 24 7.15 2.04 -6.75
C ALA A 24 5.62 2.24 -6.86
N ALA A 25 4.92 2.40 -5.74
CA ALA A 25 3.45 2.33 -5.66
C ALA A 25 2.89 1.05 -6.31
N ASP A 26 3.64 -0.06 -6.22
CA ASP A 26 3.24 -1.36 -6.73
C ASP A 26 2.42 -2.08 -5.65
N TRP A 27 1.10 -1.93 -5.74
CA TRP A 27 0.18 -2.42 -4.71
C TRP A 27 0.10 -3.95 -4.64
N GLU A 28 0.43 -4.66 -5.72
CA GLU A 28 0.53 -6.13 -5.72
C GLU A 28 1.79 -6.55 -4.95
N ALA A 29 2.94 -5.92 -5.25
CA ALA A 29 4.17 -6.15 -4.50
C ALA A 29 4.04 -5.73 -3.01
N VAL A 30 3.23 -4.71 -2.69
CA VAL A 30 2.94 -4.33 -1.30
C VAL A 30 2.19 -5.45 -0.57
N ALA A 31 1.23 -6.11 -1.23
CA ALA A 31 0.50 -7.24 -0.64
C ALA A 31 1.41 -8.45 -0.39
N GLU A 32 2.31 -8.77 -1.32
CA GLU A 32 3.32 -9.82 -1.12
C GLU A 32 4.28 -9.49 0.03
N ALA A 33 4.73 -8.23 0.10
CA ALA A 33 5.61 -7.77 1.16
C ALA A 33 4.92 -7.80 2.54
N ASP A 34 3.62 -7.50 2.62
CA ASP A 34 2.82 -7.61 3.85
C ASP A 34 2.76 -9.05 4.39
N LEU A 35 2.55 -10.02 3.50
CA LEU A 35 2.60 -11.44 3.85
C LEU A 35 3.99 -11.82 4.39
N ALA A 36 5.06 -11.38 3.71
CA ALA A 36 6.42 -11.62 4.18
C ALA A 36 6.73 -10.97 5.54
N VAL A 37 6.17 -9.78 5.83
CA VAL A 37 6.24 -9.15 7.15
C VAL A 37 5.57 -10.02 8.21
N ARG A 38 4.36 -10.52 7.92
CA ARG A 38 3.64 -11.39 8.84
C ARG A 38 4.40 -12.68 9.15
N GLU A 39 4.88 -13.38 8.12
CA GLU A 39 5.66 -14.62 8.28
C GLU A 39 6.95 -14.38 9.06
N LEU A 40 7.63 -13.27 8.77
CA LEU A 40 8.84 -12.88 9.50
C LEU A 40 8.52 -12.68 10.99
N LEU A 41 7.51 -11.87 11.32
CA LEU A 41 7.15 -11.58 12.71
C LEU A 41 6.69 -12.82 13.48
N GLN A 42 6.03 -13.79 12.82
CA GLN A 42 5.63 -15.05 13.43
C GLN A 42 6.80 -15.99 13.71
N SER A 43 7.91 -15.85 12.97
CA SER A 43 9.09 -16.71 13.08
C SER A 43 10.26 -16.11 13.84
N LEU A 44 10.19 -14.81 14.15
CA LEU A 44 11.22 -14.14 14.95
C LEU A 44 11.05 -14.50 16.43
N PRO A 45 12.16 -14.65 17.17
CA PRO A 45 12.09 -14.78 18.61
C PRO A 45 11.53 -13.50 19.26
N ASP A 46 11.20 -13.60 20.54
CA ASP A 46 10.72 -12.45 21.30
C ASP A 46 11.73 -11.31 21.28
N GLU A 47 11.26 -10.06 21.35
CA GLU A 47 12.13 -8.88 21.22
C GLU A 47 13.21 -8.82 22.31
N ALA A 48 12.94 -9.41 23.48
CA ALA A 48 13.89 -9.54 24.58
C ALA A 48 15.06 -10.49 24.28
N GLU A 49 14.90 -11.42 23.33
CA GLU A 49 15.90 -12.41 22.91
C GLU A 49 16.68 -11.96 21.67
N LEU A 50 16.24 -10.88 21.02
CA LEU A 50 16.91 -10.31 19.86
C LEU A 50 18.12 -9.48 20.28
N GLU A 51 19.20 -9.60 19.50
CA GLU A 51 20.31 -8.67 19.61
C GLU A 51 19.85 -7.21 19.37
N PRO A 52 20.48 -6.21 20.00
CA PRO A 52 20.03 -4.82 19.91
C PRO A 52 19.89 -4.29 18.47
N ALA A 53 20.77 -4.71 17.55
CA ALA A 53 20.69 -4.34 16.14
C ALA A 53 19.44 -4.91 15.45
N SER A 54 19.11 -6.17 15.73
CA SER A 54 17.91 -6.84 15.23
C SER A 54 16.63 -6.21 15.79
N GLY A 55 16.63 -5.83 17.07
CA GLY A 55 15.52 -5.08 17.68
C GLY A 55 15.28 -3.73 17.01
N GLN A 56 16.35 -2.96 16.76
CA GLN A 56 16.24 -1.68 16.05
C GLN A 56 15.71 -1.85 14.62
N LEU A 57 16.14 -2.88 13.89
CA LEU A 57 15.65 -3.19 12.55
C LEU A 57 14.17 -3.59 12.58
N ARG A 58 13.74 -4.40 13.55
CA ARG A 58 12.34 -4.78 13.75
C ARG A 58 11.46 -3.54 13.96
N GLN A 59 11.89 -2.60 14.80
CA GLN A 59 11.15 -1.35 15.03
C GLN A 59 11.07 -0.48 13.77
N ARG A 60 12.13 -0.42 12.96
CA ARG A 60 12.10 0.28 11.67
C ARG A 60 11.11 -0.37 10.70
N LEU A 61 11.06 -1.70 10.66
CA LEU A 61 10.09 -2.43 9.85
C LEU A 61 8.65 -2.15 10.28
N GLN A 62 8.37 -2.15 11.58
CA GLN A 62 7.03 -1.81 12.11
C GLN A 62 6.59 -0.41 11.71
N ARG A 63 7.49 0.59 11.77
CA ARG A 63 7.17 1.96 11.34
C ARG A 63 6.91 2.04 9.84
N LEU A 64 7.70 1.33 9.04
CA LEU A 64 7.51 1.28 7.59
C LEU A 64 6.18 0.61 7.23
N HIS A 65 5.83 -0.48 7.90
CA HIS A 65 4.54 -1.15 7.76
C HIS A 65 3.37 -0.24 8.10
N ALA A 66 3.43 0.45 9.24
CA ALA A 66 2.42 1.43 9.63
C ALA A 66 2.28 2.59 8.62
N HIS A 67 3.39 3.00 7.99
CA HIS A 67 3.35 3.94 6.87
C HIS A 67 2.66 3.34 5.64
N GLY A 68 2.99 2.09 5.29
CA GLY A 68 2.35 1.36 4.20
C GLY A 68 0.83 1.26 4.35
N VAL A 69 0.33 0.95 5.55
CA VAL A 69 -1.11 0.92 5.84
C VAL A 69 -1.78 2.27 5.53
N LYS A 70 -1.13 3.38 5.89
CA LYS A 70 -1.64 4.73 5.60
C LYS A 70 -1.60 5.03 4.09
N ALA A 71 -0.55 4.61 3.40
CA ALA A 71 -0.44 4.76 1.95
C ALA A 71 -1.55 3.98 1.21
N CYS A 72 -1.82 2.74 1.62
CA CYS A 72 -2.93 1.94 1.07
C CYS A 72 -4.28 2.62 1.31
N ALA A 73 -4.53 3.17 2.50
CA ALA A 73 -5.77 3.89 2.77
C ALA A 73 -5.93 5.15 1.90
N ALA A 74 -4.84 5.89 1.69
CA ALA A 74 -4.83 7.05 0.79
C ALA A 74 -5.09 6.65 -0.66
N GLU A 75 -4.55 5.52 -1.12
CA GLU A 75 -4.80 5.03 -2.47
C GLU A 75 -6.25 4.57 -2.67
N CYS A 76 -6.85 3.86 -1.71
CA CYS A 76 -8.27 3.51 -1.74
C CYS A 76 -9.15 4.76 -1.87
N GLU A 77 -8.82 5.81 -1.13
CA GLU A 77 -9.52 7.09 -1.21
C GLU A 77 -9.32 7.78 -2.57
N ARG A 78 -8.11 7.74 -3.13
CA ARG A 78 -7.84 8.25 -4.48
C ARG A 78 -8.66 7.51 -5.55
N LEU A 79 -8.72 6.18 -5.48
CA LEU A 79 -9.51 5.35 -6.38
C LEU A 79 -11.01 5.66 -6.26
N ARG A 80 -11.51 5.85 -5.03
CA ARG A 80 -12.90 6.28 -4.78
C ARG A 80 -13.22 7.59 -5.50
N GLN A 81 -12.35 8.59 -5.41
CA GLN A 81 -12.53 9.88 -6.09
C GLN A 81 -12.47 9.76 -7.61
N VAL A 82 -11.59 8.89 -8.15
CA VAL A 82 -11.54 8.62 -9.59
C VAL A 82 -12.84 8.00 -10.09
N LEU A 83 -13.33 6.98 -9.39
CA LEU A 83 -14.59 6.31 -9.75
C LEU A 83 -15.78 7.27 -9.66
N GLN A 84 -15.85 8.09 -8.61
CA GLN A 84 -16.88 9.11 -8.46
C GLN A 84 -16.90 10.09 -9.63
N ARG A 85 -15.73 10.61 -10.06
CA ARG A 85 -15.65 11.48 -11.24
C ARG A 85 -16.11 10.80 -12.53
N HIS A 86 -15.85 9.50 -12.70
CA HIS A 86 -16.33 8.78 -13.87
C HIS A 86 -17.86 8.65 -13.89
N ILE A 87 -18.48 8.46 -12.73
CA ILE A 87 -19.94 8.44 -12.59
C ILE A 87 -20.51 9.82 -12.94
N GLU A 88 -20.01 10.89 -12.29
CA GLU A 88 -20.47 12.26 -12.52
C GLU A 88 -20.31 12.70 -14.00
N TYR A 89 -19.18 12.33 -14.63
CA TYR A 89 -18.96 12.61 -16.05
C TYR A 89 -19.90 11.82 -16.97
N GLY A 90 -20.19 10.56 -16.63
CA GLY A 90 -21.16 9.72 -17.35
C GLY A 90 -22.59 10.27 -17.24
N GLU A 91 -23.00 10.65 -16.04
CA GLU A 91 -24.31 11.26 -15.77
C GLU A 91 -24.43 12.62 -16.47
N GLY A 92 -23.40 13.45 -16.41
CA GLY A 92 -23.35 14.73 -17.12
C GLY A 92 -23.54 14.56 -18.63
N ARG A 93 -22.80 13.62 -19.25
CA ARG A 93 -22.98 13.30 -20.69
C ARG A 93 -24.39 12.80 -21.01
N SER A 94 -24.96 11.96 -20.16
CA SER A 94 -26.31 11.43 -20.36
C SER A 94 -27.38 12.54 -20.26
N ALA A 95 -27.19 13.51 -19.37
CA ALA A 95 -28.08 14.66 -19.25
C ALA A 95 -28.04 15.55 -20.51
N TYR A 96 -26.85 15.82 -21.06
CA TYR A 96 -26.72 16.58 -22.31
C TYR A 96 -27.39 15.87 -23.50
N LEU A 97 -27.19 14.56 -23.66
CA LEU A 97 -27.83 13.78 -24.73
C LEU A 97 -29.36 13.76 -24.62
N GLN A 98 -29.92 13.67 -23.41
CA GLN A 98 -31.37 13.75 -23.21
C GLN A 98 -31.92 15.14 -23.53
N THR A 99 -31.22 16.23 -23.17
CA THR A 99 -31.67 17.58 -23.52
C THR A 99 -31.61 17.86 -25.02
N GLU A 100 -30.63 17.30 -25.74
CA GLU A 100 -30.52 17.43 -27.19
C GLU A 100 -31.61 16.63 -27.91
N SER A 101 -31.94 15.43 -27.42
CA SER A 101 -33.04 14.61 -27.93
C SER A 101 -34.42 15.24 -27.70
N LEU A 102 -34.63 15.96 -26.59
CA LEU A 102 -35.90 16.63 -26.29
C LEU A 102 -36.03 18.01 -26.99
N GLY A 103 -34.92 18.63 -27.39
CA GLY A 103 -34.90 19.87 -28.18
C GLY A 103 -34.95 19.68 -29.69
N GLY A 104 -34.83 18.44 -30.19
CA GLY A 104 -34.79 18.11 -31.62
C GLY A 104 -36.14 17.81 -32.28
N ASP A 105 -37.20 17.52 -31.52
CA ASP A 105 -38.55 17.22 -32.02
C ASP A 105 -39.44 18.48 -32.07
N GLY A 106 -38.91 19.55 -32.68
CA GLY A 106 -39.58 20.84 -32.78
C GLY A 106 -39.23 21.62 -34.04
N LEU A 107 -39.35 20.99 -35.21
CA LEU A 107 -39.41 21.64 -36.53
C LEU A 107 -40.55 21.07 -37.37
#